data_AF-A0A7D9HII5-F1
#
_entry.id   AF-A0A7D9HII5-F1
#
_cell.length_a   1.000
_cell.length_b   1.000
_cell.length_c   1.000
_cell.angle_alpha   90.00
_cell.angle_beta   90.00
_cell.angle_gamma   90.00
#
_symmetry.space_group_name_H-M   'P 1'
#
loop_
_entity.id
_entity.type
_entity.pdbx_description
1 polymer ?
#
loop_
_entity_poly.entity_id
_entity_poly.type
_entity_poly.pdbx_seq_one_letter_code
_entity_poly.pdbx_strand_id
1 'polypeptide(L)'
;MAKVLDLPAVPPFSVSHHRTLAQRWEKWTKSLDYYLRASGVTDQKQKRAVLLPLAGPDVQEIFETLPNTGDDYKTALEKLNEYFQPKRNIPFERHVFRQASQQPDESMDV
;
A
#
# COMPACT_ATOMS: atom_id res chain seq x y z
N MET A 1 13.90 18.51 17.90
CA MET A 1 14.89 17.41 17.90
C MET A 1 14.12 16.12 18.06
N ALA A 2 14.19 15.21 17.09
CA ALA A 2 13.55 13.89 17.22
C ALA A 2 14.23 13.14 18.36
N LYS A 3 13.48 12.83 19.42
CA LYS A 3 13.98 12.05 20.54
C LYS A 3 14.18 10.64 20.02
N VAL A 4 15.41 10.13 20.07
CA VAL A 4 15.70 8.73 19.72
C VAL A 4 14.95 7.87 20.73
N LEU A 5 13.79 7.36 20.34
CA LEU A 5 13.13 6.31 21.08
C LEU A 5 13.80 5.01 20.68
N ASP A 6 14.25 4.25 21.68
CA ASP A 6 14.79 2.90 21.53
C ASP A 6 13.65 1.92 21.22
N LEU A 7 12.93 2.19 20.13
CA LEU A 7 11.88 1.35 19.60
C LEU A 7 12.50 0.29 18.72
N PRO A 8 12.04 -0.97 18.79
CA PRO A 8 12.44 -1.96 17.80
C PRO A 8 12.08 -1.42 16.41
N ALA A 9 13.09 -1.29 15.56
CA ALA A 9 12.91 -0.78 14.21
C ALA A 9 11.87 -1.64 13.47
N VAL A 10 10.93 -1.00 12.76
CA VAL A 10 10.00 -1.72 11.90
C VAL A 10 10.83 -2.50 10.88
N PRO A 11 10.68 -3.83 10.78
CA PRO A 11 11.48 -4.62 9.85
C PRO A 11 11.18 -4.16 8.41
N PRO A 12 12.19 -4.21 7.51
CA PRO A 12 11.98 -3.87 6.10
C PRO A 12 10.85 -4.67 5.47
N PHE A 13 10.12 -4.06 4.54
CA PHE A 13 9.08 -4.75 3.82
C PHE A 13 9.70 -5.71 2.79
N SER A 14 9.14 -6.92 2.67
CA SER A 14 9.63 -7.93 1.72
C SER A 14 8.56 -8.26 0.68
N VAL A 15 8.94 -8.09 -0.60
CA VAL A 15 8.04 -8.22 -1.76
C VAL A 15 7.88 -9.67 -2.25
N SER A 16 8.67 -10.60 -1.69
CA SER A 16 8.78 -12.01 -2.10
C SER A 16 7.49 -12.84 -2.19
N HIS A 17 6.43 -12.52 -1.44
CA HIS A 17 5.21 -13.34 -1.34
C HIS A 17 3.98 -12.64 -1.94
N HIS A 18 3.73 -12.90 -3.23
CA HIS A 18 2.68 -12.24 -4.02
C HIS A 18 1.25 -12.49 -3.52
N ARG A 19 0.91 -13.67 -2.97
CA ARG A 19 -0.48 -14.01 -2.57
C ARG A 19 -1.04 -13.18 -1.42
N THR A 20 -0.19 -12.71 -0.51
CA THR A 20 -0.60 -11.94 0.68
C THR A 20 0.02 -10.54 0.69
N LEU A 21 0.59 -10.11 -0.44
CA LEU A 21 1.36 -8.87 -0.57
C LEU A 21 0.57 -7.64 -0.07
N ALA A 22 -0.67 -7.48 -0.52
CA ALA A 22 -1.56 -6.39 -0.11
C ALA A 22 -1.84 -6.36 1.41
N GLN A 23 -2.07 -7.53 2.01
CA GLN A 23 -2.35 -7.65 3.46
C GLN A 23 -1.10 -7.41 4.30
N ARG A 24 0.06 -7.90 3.84
CA ARG A 24 1.36 -7.64 4.48
C ARG A 24 1.73 -6.17 4.40
N TRP A 25 1.48 -5.54 3.26
CA TRP A 25 1.69 -4.10 3.06
C TRP A 25 0.82 -3.27 4.00
N GLU A 26 -0.47 -3.62 4.15
CA GLU A 26 -1.36 -2.95 5.11
C GLU A 26 -0.87 -3.10 6.56
N LYS A 27 -0.42 -4.29 6.95
CA LYS A 27 0.14 -4.51 8.29
C LYS A 27 1.40 -3.69 8.52
N TRP A 28 2.28 -3.66 7.52
CA TRP A 28 3.54 -2.93 7.59
C TRP A 28 3.32 -1.41 7.67
N THR A 29 2.41 -0.85 6.86
CA THR A 29 2.09 0.59 6.89
C THR A 29 1.45 1.02 8.22
N LYS A 30 0.64 0.16 8.85
CA LYS A 30 0.16 0.39 10.23
C LYS A 30 1.31 0.43 11.24
N SER A 31 2.25 -0.50 11.16
CA SER A 31 3.46 -0.48 12.02
C SER A 31 4.30 0.78 11.82
N LEU A 32 4.44 1.25 10.58
CA LEU A 32 5.10 2.52 10.27
C LEU A 32 4.37 3.72 10.89
N ASP A 33 3.04 3.78 10.81
CA ASP A 33 2.24 4.85 11.43
C ASP A 33 2.45 4.88 12.96
N TYR A 34 2.45 3.73 13.63
CA TYR A 34 2.78 3.66 15.06
C TYR A 34 4.20 4.16 15.34
N TYR A 35 5.17 3.76 14.53
CA TYR A 35 6.56 4.20 14.67
C TYR A 35 6.71 5.72 14.48
N LEU A 36 6.08 6.30 13.46
CA LEU A 36 6.10 7.75 13.18
C LEU A 36 5.46 8.56 14.32
N ARG A 37 4.32 8.08 14.84
CA ARG A 37 3.65 8.71 15.98
C ARG A 37 4.49 8.63 17.24
N ALA A 38 5.06 7.47 17.53
CA ALA A 38 5.90 7.29 18.70
C ALA A 38 7.14 8.19 18.60
N SER A 39 7.85 8.20 17.47
CA SER A 39 9.04 9.04 17.23
C SER A 39 8.74 10.56 17.18
N GLY A 40 7.48 10.97 17.25
CA GLY A 40 7.07 12.37 17.24
C GLY A 40 7.30 13.06 15.90
N VAL A 41 7.45 12.30 14.80
CA VAL A 41 7.65 12.83 13.46
C VAL A 41 6.29 13.26 12.90
N THR A 42 6.04 14.56 12.87
CA THR A 42 4.77 15.13 12.41
C THR A 42 4.86 15.74 11.02
N ASP A 43 6.03 16.26 10.64
CA ASP A 43 6.28 16.90 9.35
C ASP A 43 6.17 15.90 8.19
N GLN A 44 5.46 16.28 7.13
CA GLN A 44 5.17 15.40 5.99
C GLN A 44 6.42 15.04 5.18
N LYS A 45 7.38 15.97 5.06
CA LYS A 45 8.64 15.70 4.33
C LYS A 45 9.53 14.76 5.15
N GLN A 46 9.58 14.95 6.46
CA GLN A 46 10.28 14.04 7.36
C GLN A 46 9.66 12.64 7.36
N LYS A 47 8.32 12.52 7.40
CA LYS A 47 7.64 11.23 7.27
C LYS A 47 8.00 10.52 5.96
N ARG A 48 8.07 11.25 4.84
CA ARG A 48 8.50 10.70 3.55
C ARG A 48 9.96 10.23 3.58
N ALA A 49 10.85 11.04 4.16
CA ALA A 49 12.27 10.69 4.32
C ALA A 49 12.48 9.47 5.24
N VAL A 50 11.54 9.19 6.14
CA VAL A 50 11.53 8.01 7.01
C VAL A 50 10.92 6.79 6.29
N LEU A 51 9.88 6.98 5.47
CA LEU A 51 9.18 5.92 4.74
C LEU A 51 10.12 5.07 3.88
N LEU A 52 10.90 5.70 2.98
CA LEU A 52 11.69 4.97 1.98
C LEU A 52 12.83 4.13 2.60
N PRO A 53 13.64 4.65 3.54
CA PRO A 53 14.68 3.84 4.19
C PRO A 53 14.12 2.70 5.02
N LEU A 54 13.01 2.91 5.74
CA LEU A 54 12.38 1.83 6.53
C LEU A 54 11.69 0.78 5.66
N ALA A 55 11.10 1.18 4.51
CA ALA A 55 10.47 0.24 3.59
C ALA A 55 11.47 -0.76 3.00
N GLY A 56 12.72 -0.32 2.81
CA GLY A 56 13.82 -1.15 2.31
C GLY A 56 14.03 -1.04 0.80
N PRO A 57 15.11 -1.66 0.28
CA PRO A 57 15.57 -1.49 -1.09
C PRO A 57 14.54 -1.95 -2.12
N ASP A 58 13.89 -3.11 -1.94
CA ASP A 58 12.87 -3.62 -2.86
C ASP A 58 11.74 -2.59 -3.10
N VAL A 59 11.33 -1.88 -2.05
CA VAL A 59 10.26 -0.87 -2.15
C VAL A 59 10.78 0.41 -2.78
N GLN A 60 12.04 0.77 -2.55
CA GLN A 60 12.68 1.93 -3.20
C GLN A 60 12.77 1.74 -4.70
N GLU A 61 13.23 0.56 -5.16
CA GLU A 61 13.27 0.22 -6.59
C GLU A 61 11.88 0.32 -7.22
N ILE A 62 10.84 -0.21 -6.56
CA ILE A 62 9.46 -0.06 -7.02
C ILE A 62 9.06 1.41 -7.07
N PHE A 63 9.35 2.18 -6.02
CA PHE A 63 8.98 3.58 -5.90
C PHE A 63 9.59 4.45 -7.01
N GLU A 64 10.84 4.18 -7.39
CA GLU A 64 11.53 4.87 -8.49
C GLU A 64 10.87 4.67 -9.85
N THR A 65 10.13 3.56 -10.03
CA THR A 65 9.36 3.31 -11.27
C THR A 65 8.00 4.00 -11.29
N LEU A 66 7.53 4.54 -10.16
CA LEU A 66 6.20 5.15 -10.06
C LEU A 66 6.22 6.61 -10.54
N PRO A 67 5.28 7.03 -11.40
CA PRO A 67 5.15 8.42 -11.78
C PRO A 67 4.41 9.23 -10.71
N ASN A 68 4.69 10.54 -10.66
CA ASN A 68 3.96 11.51 -9.83
C ASN A 68 3.93 11.15 -8.33
N THR A 69 5.08 10.79 -7.76
CA THR A 69 5.19 10.38 -6.36
C THR A 69 5.10 11.55 -5.36
N GLY A 70 5.01 12.80 -5.83
CA GLY A 70 4.94 14.01 -5.00
C GLY A 70 6.19 14.25 -4.16
N ASP A 71 6.12 15.21 -3.23
CA ASP A 71 7.20 15.54 -2.26
C ASP A 71 6.80 15.31 -0.80
N ASP A 72 5.54 14.93 -0.57
CA ASP A 72 4.99 14.66 0.76
C ASP A 72 4.76 13.16 0.99
N TYR A 73 4.56 12.80 2.25
CA TYR A 73 4.33 11.43 2.68
C TYR A 73 2.99 10.86 2.19
N LYS A 74 1.95 11.70 2.10
CA LYS A 74 0.62 11.24 1.72
C LYS A 74 0.63 10.75 0.26
N THR A 75 1.15 11.55 -0.66
CA THR A 75 1.25 11.17 -2.07
C THR A 75 2.19 9.98 -2.27
N ALA A 76 3.32 9.92 -1.57
CA ALA A 76 4.23 8.78 -1.63
C ALA A 76 3.53 7.48 -1.22
N LEU A 77 2.84 7.50 -0.08
CA LEU A 77 2.16 6.33 0.46
C LEU A 77 0.98 5.91 -0.43
N GLU A 78 0.25 6.87 -0.99
CA GLU A 78 -0.84 6.60 -1.93
C GLU A 78 -0.35 5.85 -3.17
N LYS A 79 0.78 6.25 -3.76
CA LYS A 79 1.36 5.54 -4.91
C LYS A 79 1.85 4.13 -4.59
N LEU A 80 2.46 3.95 -3.42
CA LEU A 80 2.83 2.62 -2.95
C LEU A 80 1.59 1.75 -2.66
N ASN A 81 0.52 2.33 -2.10
CA ASN A 81 -0.74 1.64 -1.88
C ASN A 81 -1.38 1.21 -3.22
N GLU A 82 -1.42 2.08 -4.24
CA GLU A 82 -1.92 1.73 -5.57
C GLU A 82 -1.16 0.53 -6.17
N TYR A 83 0.16 0.48 -5.97
CA TYR A 83 1.01 -0.61 -6.45
C TYR A 83 0.77 -1.93 -5.68
N PHE A 84 0.83 -1.89 -4.34
CA PHE A 84 0.74 -3.10 -3.51
C PHE A 84 -0.69 -3.58 -3.24
N GLN A 85 -1.67 -2.70 -3.40
CA GLN A 85 -3.09 -2.95 -3.21
C GLN A 85 -3.86 -2.51 -4.45
N PRO A 86 -3.62 -3.16 -5.62
CA PRO A 86 -4.39 -2.84 -6.81
C PRO A 86 -5.88 -3.01 -6.47
N LYS A 87 -6.67 -1.96 -6.74
CA LYS A 87 -8.12 -1.95 -6.46
C LYS A 87 -8.69 -3.29 -6.88
N ARG A 88 -9.35 -3.94 -5.92
CA ARG A 88 -9.77 -5.34 -5.92
C ARG A 88 -10.91 -5.65 -6.92
N ASN A 89 -10.93 -4.99 -8.08
CA ASN A 89 -12.08 -4.92 -8.99
C ASN A 89 -11.76 -5.36 -10.43
N ILE A 90 -10.88 -6.33 -10.67
CA ILE A 90 -10.76 -6.91 -12.02
C ILE A 90 -10.92 -8.43 -12.04
N PRO A 91 -10.19 -9.23 -11.24
CA PRO A 91 -10.34 -10.68 -11.31
C PRO A 91 -11.67 -11.17 -10.70
N PHE A 92 -12.11 -10.55 -9.60
CA PHE A 92 -13.34 -10.90 -8.90
C PHE A 92 -14.58 -10.49 -9.71
N GLU A 93 -14.60 -9.27 -10.26
CA GLU A 93 -15.66 -8.82 -11.17
C GLU A 93 -15.72 -9.66 -12.44
N ARG A 94 -14.59 -10.05 -13.04
CA ARG A 94 -14.61 -10.94 -14.21
C ARG A 94 -15.14 -12.34 -13.89
N HIS A 95 -14.93 -12.85 -12.68
CA HIS A 95 -15.49 -14.13 -12.25
C HIS A 95 -17.00 -14.03 -11.99
N VAL A 96 -17.44 -12.98 -11.30
CA VAL A 96 -18.86 -12.69 -11.04
C VAL A 96 -19.62 -12.40 -12.34
N PHE A 97 -19.01 -11.65 -13.27
CA PHE A 97 -19.58 -11.36 -14.60
C PHE A 97 -19.67 -12.61 -15.48
N ARG A 98 -18.70 -13.54 -15.40
CA ARG A 98 -18.76 -14.82 -16.13
C ARG A 98 -19.68 -15.86 -15.48
N GLN A 99 -20.02 -15.69 -14.21
CA GLN A 99 -20.99 -16.53 -13.48
C GLN A 99 -22.40 -15.94 -13.46
N ALA A 100 -22.61 -14.72 -13.97
CA ALA A 100 -23.94 -14.21 -14.26
C ALA A 100 -24.51 -14.95 -15.47
N SER A 101 -24.93 -16.21 -15.27
CA SER A 101 -25.82 -16.88 -16.20
C SER A 101 -27.20 -16.24 -16.08
N GLN A 102 -27.75 -15.85 -17.23
CA GLN A 102 -29.10 -15.29 -17.32
C GLN A 102 -30.10 -16.27 -16.71
N GLN A 103 -30.89 -15.81 -15.74
CA GLN A 103 -31.96 -16.61 -15.15
C GLN A 103 -33.09 -16.75 -16.18
N PRO A 104 -33.75 -17.91 -16.26
CA PRO A 104 -34.74 -18.21 -17.31
C PRO A 104 -36.04 -17.38 -17.26
N ASP A 105 -36.17 -16.40 -16.35
CA ASP A 105 -37.35 -15.52 -16.24
C ASP A 105 -37.12 -14.05 -16.66
N GLU A 106 -35.92 -13.70 -17.14
CA GLU A 106 -35.66 -12.36 -17.65
C GLU A 106 -36.28 -12.21 -19.06
N SER A 107 -37.56 -11.83 -19.11
CA SER A 107 -38.24 -11.53 -20.36
C SER A 107 -37.58 -10.31 -21.03
N MET A 108 -37.11 -10.50 -22.26
CA MET A 108 -36.73 -9.38 -23.11
C MET A 108 -38.00 -8.73 -23.66
N ASP A 109 -38.41 -7.60 -23.10
CA ASP A 109 -39.35 -6.70 -23.77
C ASP A 109 -38.66 -6.07 -24.98
N VAL A 110 -39.30 -6.25 -26.15
CA VAL A 110 -38.84 -5.82 -27.49
C VAL A 110 -39.20 -4.37 -27.74
#